data_AF-A0A940TAA9-F1
#
_entry.id   AF-A0A940TAA9-F1
#
_cell.length_a   1.000
_cell.length_b   1.000
_cell.length_c   1.000
_cell.angle_alpha   90.00
_cell.angle_beta   90.00
_cell.angle_gamma   90.00
#
_symmetry.space_group_name_H-M   'P 1'
#
loop_
_entity.id
_entity.type
_entity.pdbx_description
1 polymer ?
#
loop_
_entity_poly.entity_id
_entity_poly.type
_entity_poly.pdbx_seq_one_letter_code
_entity_poly.pdbx_strand_id
1 'polypeptide(L)'
;MSAKRGECMGAVPAALDQYIDSAGEHIKCDAACKRVLAIKEIDSRILKTVACEYKDCAEEEILACISDIETGISPVHADSAPLVREDDCEDSSLTEGTVRYDVKFTARIPEKVKRSEGEISVIVNIEAQNRFNPGYSLLKRGIYYCCRLISSQYNRIFTNSDYDKLKKVYSIWICTSPDKEHRNSIIRYSLSP
;
A
#
# COMPACT_ATOMS: atom_id res chain seq x y z
N MET A 1 16.45 4.02 11.62
CA MET A 1 15.73 4.30 10.36
C MET A 1 16.59 5.16 9.46
N SER A 2 17.17 4.60 8.40
CA SER A 2 17.79 5.40 7.34
C SER A 2 17.01 5.15 6.05
N ALA A 3 16.22 6.15 5.65
CA ALA A 3 15.48 6.13 4.39
C ALA A 3 16.45 6.54 3.28
N LYS A 4 16.96 5.59 2.49
CA LYS A 4 17.69 5.92 1.26
C LYS A 4 16.68 6.34 0.19
N ARG A 5 16.83 7.55 -0.35
CA ARG A 5 16.07 8.07 -1.50
C ARG A 5 16.46 7.23 -2.72
N GLY A 6 15.54 6.41 -3.24
CA GLY A 6 15.72 5.75 -4.53
C GLY A 6 15.71 6.78 -5.67
N GLU A 7 16.59 6.60 -6.66
CA GLU A 7 16.73 7.47 -7.83
C GLU A 7 15.45 7.52 -8.69
N CYS A 8 15.17 8.70 -9.25
CA CYS A 8 14.07 8.92 -10.19
C CYS A 8 14.32 8.14 -11.49
N MET A 9 13.50 7.13 -11.77
CA MET A 9 13.46 6.48 -13.09
C MET A 9 12.30 7.03 -13.92
N GLY A 10 12.63 7.78 -14.98
CA GLY A 10 11.85 7.94 -16.22
C GLY A 10 10.55 8.74 -16.16
N ALA A 11 10.39 9.68 -17.11
CA ALA A 11 9.15 10.41 -17.32
C ALA A 11 8.06 9.48 -17.92
N VAL A 12 6.82 9.61 -17.43
CA VAL A 12 5.63 8.92 -17.95
C VAL A 12 5.08 9.70 -19.16
N PRO A 13 4.56 9.04 -20.22
CA PRO A 13 4.09 9.71 -21.44
C PRO A 13 2.95 10.73 -21.20
N ALA A 14 2.99 11.83 -21.95
CA ALA A 14 2.22 13.08 -21.79
C ALA A 14 0.69 13.01 -22.00
N ALA A 15 0.07 11.82 -21.98
CA ALA A 15 -1.33 11.64 -22.36
C ALA A 15 -2.36 11.79 -21.21
N LEU A 16 -1.96 12.21 -20.00
CA LEU A 16 -2.82 12.22 -18.81
C LEU A 16 -3.10 13.61 -18.19
N ASP A 17 -2.53 14.69 -18.75
CA ASP A 17 -2.47 16.01 -18.11
C ASP A 17 -3.69 16.92 -18.35
N GLN A 18 -4.66 16.51 -19.16
CA GLN A 18 -5.86 17.31 -19.40
C GLN A 18 -7.06 16.70 -18.69
N TYR A 19 -7.34 17.15 -17.47
CA TYR A 19 -8.68 17.28 -16.88
C TYR A 19 -8.51 17.71 -15.41
N ILE A 20 -9.33 18.66 -14.94
CA ILE A 20 -9.70 18.98 -13.53
C ILE A 20 -9.35 20.41 -13.07
N ASP A 21 -10.40 21.18 -12.77
CA ASP A 21 -10.44 22.47 -12.07
C ASP A 21 -11.47 22.52 -10.89
N SER A 22 -10.93 22.51 -9.67
CA SER A 22 -11.39 23.09 -8.39
C SER A 22 -12.63 22.59 -7.57
N ALA A 23 -12.34 22.43 -6.27
CA ALA A 23 -13.19 22.34 -5.06
C ALA A 23 -14.37 21.35 -5.03
N GLY A 24 -15.41 21.52 -5.85
CA GLY A 24 -16.48 20.53 -6.02
C GLY A 24 -16.03 19.34 -6.88
N GLU A 25 -15.00 19.56 -7.69
CA GLU A 25 -14.32 18.51 -8.43
C GLU A 25 -13.44 17.64 -7.53
N HIS A 26 -12.83 18.14 -6.45
CA HIS A 26 -11.95 17.32 -5.60
C HIS A 26 -12.66 16.11 -4.94
N ILE A 27 -13.92 16.26 -4.53
CA ILE A 27 -14.72 15.15 -3.97
C ILE A 27 -15.14 14.17 -5.10
N LYS A 28 -15.44 14.70 -6.28
CA LYS A 28 -15.72 13.87 -7.47
C LYS A 28 -14.46 13.15 -7.96
N CYS A 29 -13.29 13.78 -7.87
CA CYS A 29 -11.99 13.22 -8.17
C CYS A 29 -11.61 12.12 -7.18
N ASP A 30 -11.87 12.29 -5.88
CA ASP A 30 -11.60 11.25 -4.88
C ASP A 30 -12.43 9.98 -5.18
N ALA A 31 -13.76 10.12 -5.29
CA ALA A 31 -14.63 8.99 -5.58
C ALA A 31 -14.40 8.40 -6.98
N ALA A 32 -14.11 9.22 -7.99
CA ALA A 32 -13.77 8.74 -9.33
C ALA A 32 -12.42 8.02 -9.35
N CYS A 33 -11.40 8.56 -8.68
CA CYS A 33 -10.10 7.95 -8.55
C CYS A 33 -10.22 6.59 -7.87
N LYS A 34 -10.97 6.49 -6.77
CA LYS A 34 -11.24 5.21 -6.10
C LYS A 34 -11.93 4.20 -7.00
N ARG A 35 -12.89 4.63 -7.84
CA ARG A 35 -13.51 3.73 -8.84
C ARG A 35 -12.52 3.25 -9.89
N VAL A 36 -11.62 4.13 -10.37
CA VAL A 36 -10.56 3.74 -11.32
C VAL A 36 -9.57 2.77 -10.68
N LEU A 37 -9.19 3.02 -9.43
CA LEU A 37 -8.31 2.14 -8.66
C LEU A 37 -9.00 0.85 -8.18
N ALA A 38 -10.31 0.71 -8.36
CA ALA A 38 -11.02 -0.55 -8.14
C ALA A 38 -11.04 -1.44 -9.41
N ILE A 39 -10.33 -1.06 -10.47
CA ILE A 39 -10.23 -1.80 -11.73
C ILE A 39 -8.92 -2.58 -11.72
N LYS A 40 -8.99 -3.92 -11.74
CA LYS A 40 -7.80 -4.79 -11.61
C LYS A 40 -6.78 -4.57 -12.74
N GLU A 41 -7.22 -4.16 -13.92
CA GLU A 41 -6.37 -3.82 -15.08
C GLU A 41 -5.53 -2.56 -14.84
N ILE A 42 -6.05 -1.62 -14.05
CA ILE A 42 -5.27 -0.44 -13.62
C ILE A 42 -4.26 -0.87 -12.55
N ASP A 43 -4.70 -1.68 -11.58
CA ASP A 43 -3.84 -2.18 -10.52
C ASP A 43 -2.70 -3.06 -11.04
N SER A 44 -2.93 -3.86 -12.08
CA SER A 44 -1.89 -4.69 -12.69
C SER A 44 -0.78 -3.83 -13.31
N ARG A 45 -1.15 -2.73 -13.98
CA ARG A 45 -0.21 -1.74 -14.53
C ARG A 45 0.54 -0.99 -13.45
N ILE A 46 -0.15 -0.62 -12.36
CA ILE A 46 0.48 -0.01 -11.19
C ILE A 46 1.52 -0.98 -10.63
N LEU A 47 1.16 -2.24 -10.36
CA LEU A 47 2.07 -3.25 -9.83
C LEU A 47 3.28 -3.48 -10.74
N LYS A 48 3.07 -3.61 -12.05
CA LYS A 48 4.16 -3.71 -13.03
C LYS A 48 5.16 -2.56 -12.91
N THR A 49 4.66 -1.36 -12.66
CA THR A 49 5.47 -0.14 -12.59
C THR A 49 6.20 -0.02 -11.24
N VAL A 50 5.54 -0.34 -10.13
CA VAL A 50 6.03 0.02 -8.78
C VAL A 50 6.57 -1.15 -7.96
N ALA A 51 6.24 -2.38 -8.29
CA ALA A 51 6.65 -3.57 -7.54
C ALA A 51 7.63 -4.43 -8.37
N CYS A 52 8.80 -4.70 -7.79
CA CYS A 52 9.94 -5.27 -8.53
C CYS A 52 9.74 -6.74 -8.90
N GLU A 53 8.81 -7.43 -8.23
CA GLU A 53 8.38 -8.80 -8.53
C GLU A 53 7.66 -8.89 -9.87
N TYR A 54 7.00 -7.80 -10.30
CA TYR A 54 6.11 -7.82 -11.46
C TYR A 54 6.68 -7.07 -12.68
N LYS A 55 7.85 -6.45 -12.55
CA LYS A 55 8.45 -5.56 -13.57
C LYS A 55 8.53 -6.23 -14.95
N ASP A 56 8.95 -7.49 -14.98
CA ASP A 56 9.20 -8.24 -16.22
C ASP A 56 8.06 -9.22 -16.56
N CYS A 57 6.93 -9.15 -15.85
CA CYS A 57 5.74 -9.97 -16.11
C CYS A 57 4.85 -9.33 -17.18
N ALA A 58 4.11 -10.16 -17.93
CA ALA A 58 3.07 -9.64 -18.83
C ALA A 58 1.90 -9.06 -18.00
N GLU A 59 1.21 -8.04 -18.51
CA GLU A 59 0.13 -7.39 -17.75
C GLU A 59 -1.01 -8.37 -17.43
N GLU A 60 -1.29 -9.30 -18.36
CA GLU A 60 -2.30 -10.34 -18.24
C GLU A 60 -1.94 -11.35 -17.14
N GLU A 61 -0.66 -11.68 -16.98
CA GLU A 61 -0.19 -12.56 -15.91
C GLU A 61 -0.33 -11.88 -14.54
N ILE A 62 -0.01 -10.59 -14.46
CA ILE A 62 -0.15 -9.80 -13.23
C ILE A 62 -1.63 -9.69 -12.86
N LEU A 63 -2.49 -9.39 -13.84
CA LEU A 63 -3.93 -9.30 -13.67
C LEU A 63 -4.50 -10.60 -13.07
N ALA A 64 -4.08 -11.76 -13.60
CA ALA A 64 -4.49 -13.07 -13.10
C ALA A 64 -3.99 -13.37 -11.67
N CYS A 65 -2.99 -12.64 -11.19
CA CYS A 65 -2.46 -12.79 -9.83
C CYS A 65 -3.21 -11.95 -8.78
N ILE A 66 -3.99 -10.95 -9.19
CA ILE A 66 -4.70 -10.03 -8.29
C ILE A 66 -5.98 -10.68 -7.76
N SER A 67 -6.11 -10.78 -6.44
CA SER A 67 -7.32 -11.26 -5.76
C SER A 67 -8.51 -10.32 -5.98
N ASP A 68 -9.66 -10.64 -5.39
CA ASP A 68 -10.73 -9.65 -5.30
C ASP A 68 -10.30 -8.45 -4.46
N ILE A 69 -10.82 -7.28 -4.85
CA ILE A 69 -10.48 -6.00 -4.22
C ILE A 69 -11.36 -5.82 -2.98
N GLU A 70 -10.71 -5.64 -1.84
CA GLU A 70 -11.34 -5.27 -0.58
C GLU A 70 -11.39 -3.74 -0.48
N THR A 71 -12.60 -3.18 -0.39
CA THR A 71 -12.80 -1.76 -0.08
C THR A 71 -13.44 -1.62 1.29
N GLY A 72 -12.97 -0.70 2.13
CA GLY A 72 -13.68 -0.33 3.36
C GLY A 72 -12.87 -0.45 4.64
N ILE A 73 -13.60 -0.64 5.74
CA ILE A 73 -13.09 -0.61 7.10
C ILE A 73 -12.42 -1.95 7.42
N SER A 74 -11.12 -1.92 7.71
CA SER A 74 -10.43 -3.09 8.25
C SER A 74 -10.19 -2.85 9.75
N PRO A 75 -10.84 -3.62 10.64
CA PRO A 75 -10.45 -3.61 12.03
C PRO A 75 -9.01 -4.14 12.10
N VAL A 76 -8.12 -3.34 12.67
CA VAL A 76 -6.85 -3.87 13.16
C VAL A 76 -7.13 -4.35 14.57
N HIS A 77 -6.53 -5.49 14.94
CA HIS A 77 -6.89 -6.28 16.11
C HIS A 77 -7.27 -5.39 17.31
N ALA A 78 -8.55 -5.43 17.71
CA ALA A 78 -8.92 -4.95 19.02
C ALA A 78 -8.54 -6.07 19.97
N ASP A 79 -7.38 -5.97 20.61
CA ASP A 79 -6.96 -6.92 21.62
C ASP A 79 -8.07 -7.03 22.67
N SER A 80 -8.82 -8.14 22.61
CA SER A 80 -9.81 -8.50 23.63
C SER A 80 -9.08 -9.30 24.70
N ALA A 81 -8.03 -8.73 25.27
CA ALA A 81 -7.32 -9.31 26.41
C ALA A 81 -7.84 -8.67 27.71
N PRO A 82 -8.15 -9.45 28.76
CA PRO A 82 -8.49 -8.88 30.06
C PRO A 82 -7.28 -8.10 30.60
N LEU A 83 -7.53 -6.92 31.18
CA LEU A 83 -6.52 -6.15 31.91
C LEU A 83 -5.83 -7.04 32.96
N VAL A 84 -4.55 -7.35 32.76
CA VAL A 84 -3.66 -7.76 33.84
C VAL A 84 -2.46 -6.82 33.78
N ARG A 85 -2.34 -6.00 34.82
CA ARG A 85 -1.14 -5.22 35.10
C ARG A 85 -0.19 -6.15 35.85
N GLU A 86 1.06 -6.22 35.44
CA GLU A 86 2.25 -6.11 36.29
C GLU A 86 3.52 -6.24 35.43
N ASP A 87 4.55 -5.51 35.85
CA ASP A 87 5.82 -5.24 35.19
C ASP A 87 6.43 -6.42 34.41
N ASP A 88 6.59 -6.24 33.10
CA ASP A 88 7.83 -6.51 32.36
C ASP A 88 7.67 -5.95 30.93
N CYS A 89 8.79 -5.62 30.30
CA CYS A 89 8.94 -4.78 29.12
C CYS A 89 8.19 -5.25 27.86
N GLU A 90 6.88 -5.00 27.73
CA GLU A 90 6.16 -4.93 26.45
C GLU A 90 5.11 -3.82 26.50
N ASP A 91 5.12 -2.98 25.46
CA ASP A 91 4.27 -1.80 25.27
C ASP A 91 2.78 -2.18 25.37
N SER A 92 2.21 -2.00 26.56
CA SER A 92 0.82 -2.27 26.88
C SER A 92 -0.01 -1.00 26.64
N SER A 93 -0.22 -0.66 25.37
CA SER A 93 -1.11 0.42 24.99
C SER A 93 -1.62 0.19 23.56
N LEU A 94 -2.84 0.53 23.14
CA LEU A 94 -4.06 1.09 23.72
C LEU A 94 -5.03 0.93 22.54
N THR A 95 -6.12 0.14 22.66
CA THR A 95 -7.19 -0.07 21.65
C THR A 95 -6.90 0.52 20.25
N GLU A 96 -6.34 -0.29 19.35
CA GLU A 96 -6.00 0.19 18.01
C GLU A 96 -7.23 0.72 17.28
N GLY A 97 -7.21 2.01 16.89
CA GLY A 97 -8.27 2.61 16.10
C GLY A 97 -8.43 1.94 14.72
N THR A 98 -9.60 2.08 14.13
CA THR A 98 -9.97 1.52 12.83
C THR A 98 -9.30 2.28 11.67
N VAL A 99 -8.71 1.57 10.70
CA VAL A 99 -8.23 2.16 9.44
C VAL A 99 -9.17 1.77 8.31
N ARG A 100 -9.50 2.74 7.45
CA ARG A 100 -10.27 2.52 6.22
C ARG A 100 -9.30 2.60 5.05
N TYR A 101 -9.20 1.52 4.30
CA TYR A 101 -8.41 1.46 3.07
C TYR A 101 -9.31 1.79 1.88
N ASP A 102 -8.77 2.53 0.92
CA ASP A 102 -9.45 2.83 -0.33
C ASP A 102 -9.52 1.58 -1.22
N VAL A 103 -8.36 0.97 -1.46
CA VAL A 103 -8.21 -0.26 -2.27
C VAL A 103 -7.18 -1.16 -1.61
N LYS A 104 -7.60 -2.35 -1.19
CA LYS A 104 -6.71 -3.36 -0.61
C LYS A 104 -6.91 -4.70 -1.31
N PHE A 105 -5.82 -5.37 -1.66
CA PHE A 105 -5.89 -6.72 -2.25
C PHE A 105 -4.61 -7.51 -1.97
N THR A 106 -4.65 -8.79 -2.25
CA THR A 106 -3.46 -9.65 -2.29
C THR A 106 -3.13 -9.96 -3.74
N ALA A 107 -1.84 -9.95 -4.10
CA ALA A 107 -1.37 -10.38 -5.41
C ALA A 107 -0.38 -11.54 -5.27
N ARG A 108 -0.62 -12.64 -5.99
CA ARG A 108 0.29 -13.78 -6.02
C ARG A 108 1.58 -13.43 -6.76
N ILE A 109 2.72 -13.88 -6.28
CA ILE A 109 3.99 -13.73 -7.00
C ILE A 109 4.07 -14.90 -8.01
N PRO A 110 4.22 -14.63 -9.33
CA PRO A 110 4.33 -15.68 -10.33
C PRO A 110 5.54 -16.58 -10.06
N GLU A 111 5.40 -17.90 -10.25
CA GLU A 111 6.46 -18.89 -9.94
C GLU A 111 7.81 -18.55 -10.58
N LYS A 112 7.78 -18.09 -11.84
CA LYS A 112 8.97 -17.75 -12.63
C LYS A 112 9.82 -16.61 -12.04
N VAL A 113 9.27 -15.79 -11.14
CA VAL A 113 9.95 -14.64 -10.52
C VAL A 113 10.09 -14.76 -9.00
N LYS A 114 9.64 -15.87 -8.39
CA LYS A 114 9.81 -16.10 -6.95
C LYS A 114 11.30 -16.15 -6.59
N ARG A 115 11.69 -15.44 -5.54
CA ARG A 115 13.08 -15.43 -5.05
C ARG A 115 13.31 -16.36 -3.87
N SER A 116 12.25 -16.81 -3.21
CA SER A 116 12.29 -17.77 -2.11
C SER A 116 11.00 -18.58 -2.05
N GLU A 117 11.05 -19.75 -1.41
CA GLU A 117 9.89 -20.64 -1.27
C GLU A 117 8.74 -20.01 -0.43
N GLY A 118 9.06 -19.01 0.41
CA GLY A 118 8.08 -18.29 1.24
C GLY A 118 7.41 -17.09 0.55
N GLU A 119 7.96 -16.57 -0.56
CA GLU A 119 7.41 -15.43 -1.29
C GLU A 119 6.27 -15.85 -2.23
N ILE A 120 5.10 -16.14 -1.65
CA ILE A 120 3.94 -16.64 -2.41
C ILE A 120 3.05 -15.50 -2.89
N SER A 121 2.97 -14.40 -2.14
CA SER A 121 2.07 -13.27 -2.43
C SER A 121 2.46 -12.02 -1.67
N VAL A 122 2.06 -10.85 -2.17
CA VAL A 122 2.18 -9.55 -1.51
C VAL A 122 0.80 -9.01 -1.12
N ILE A 123 0.72 -8.26 -0.02
CA ILE A 123 -0.47 -7.49 0.36
C ILE A 123 -0.28 -6.05 -0.13
N VAL A 124 -1.26 -5.52 -0.85
CA VAL A 124 -1.20 -4.20 -1.48
C VAL A 124 -2.31 -3.34 -0.94
N ASN A 125 -1.96 -2.12 -0.55
CA ASN A 125 -2.89 -1.04 -0.28
C ASN A 125 -2.59 0.13 -1.21
N ILE A 126 -3.60 0.61 -1.93
CA ILE A 126 -3.53 1.78 -2.81
C ILE A 126 -4.46 2.86 -2.25
N GLU A 127 -3.90 4.03 -2.00
CA GLU A 127 -4.60 5.20 -1.44
C GLU A 127 -4.68 6.31 -2.49
N ALA A 128 -5.89 6.84 -2.71
CA ALA A 128 -6.09 8.02 -3.52
C ALA A 128 -5.91 9.27 -2.66
N GLN A 129 -4.98 10.16 -3.03
CA GLN A 129 -4.63 11.31 -2.21
C GLN A 129 -4.64 12.61 -3.02
N ASN A 130 -5.62 13.46 -2.76
CA ASN A 130 -5.77 14.70 -3.54
C ASN A 130 -4.62 15.70 -3.36
N ARG A 131 -3.99 15.77 -2.19
CA ARG A 131 -2.93 16.76 -1.91
C ARG A 131 -1.67 16.11 -1.40
N PHE A 132 -0.52 16.54 -1.89
CA PHE A 132 0.78 16.06 -1.43
C PHE A 132 1.11 16.48 0.00
N ASN A 133 0.65 17.68 0.40
CA ASN A 133 0.77 18.17 1.77
C ASN A 133 -0.61 18.52 2.36
N PRO A 134 -1.34 17.54 2.91
CA PRO A 134 -2.64 17.75 3.54
C PRO A 134 -2.55 18.38 4.95
N GLY A 135 -1.37 18.84 5.39
CA GLY A 135 -1.11 19.28 6.77
C GLY A 135 -0.35 18.26 7.63
N TYR A 136 0.08 17.15 7.02
CA TYR A 136 0.94 16.13 7.62
C TYR A 136 1.77 15.44 6.53
N SER A 137 2.84 14.74 6.93
CA SER A 137 3.69 14.00 6.00
C SER A 137 2.97 12.76 5.47
N LEU A 138 2.76 12.70 4.14
CA LEU A 138 2.24 11.50 3.49
C LEU A 138 3.12 10.28 3.71
N LEU A 139 4.44 10.45 3.73
CA LEU A 139 5.36 9.37 4.05
C LEU A 139 5.08 8.76 5.43
N LYS A 140 4.91 9.59 6.46
CA LYS A 140 4.62 9.11 7.82
C LYS A 140 3.28 8.36 7.88
N ARG A 141 2.26 8.84 7.16
CA ARG A 141 0.97 8.16 7.06
C ARG A 141 1.07 6.84 6.28
N GLY A 142 1.85 6.80 5.20
CA GLY A 142 2.12 5.58 4.44
C GLY A 142 2.88 4.54 5.26
N ILE A 143 3.88 4.96 6.05
CA ILE A 143 4.57 4.08 7.01
C ILE A 143 3.56 3.54 8.04
N TYR A 144 2.73 4.40 8.62
CA TYR A 144 1.70 3.99 9.57
C TYR A 144 0.75 2.94 8.98
N TYR A 145 0.26 3.13 7.75
CA TYR A 145 -0.61 2.14 7.08
C TYR A 145 0.12 0.84 6.73
N CYS A 146 1.39 0.93 6.32
CA CYS A 146 2.23 -0.23 6.08
C CYS A 146 2.41 -1.07 7.37
N CYS A 147 2.72 -0.42 8.50
CA CYS A 147 2.83 -1.09 9.80
C CYS A 147 1.51 -1.75 10.23
N ARG A 148 0.37 -1.09 9.99
CA ARG A 148 -0.95 -1.68 10.28
C ARG A 148 -1.23 -2.93 9.44
N LEU A 149 -0.85 -2.94 8.16
CA LEU A 149 -0.96 -4.13 7.32
C LEU A 149 -0.03 -5.25 7.79
N ILE A 150 1.20 -4.93 8.20
CA ILE A 150 2.14 -5.90 8.80
C ILE A 150 1.54 -6.50 10.08
N SER A 151 1.08 -5.66 11.02
CA SER A 151 0.46 -6.09 12.27
C SER A 151 -0.77 -6.97 12.02
N SER A 152 -1.61 -6.62 11.05
CA SER A 152 -2.83 -7.37 10.71
C SER A 152 -2.60 -8.81 10.23
N GLN A 153 -1.34 -9.19 9.94
CA GLN A 153 -0.98 -10.55 9.57
C GLN A 153 -0.81 -11.49 10.78
N TYR A 154 -0.61 -10.94 11.99
CA TYR A 154 -0.52 -11.75 13.21
C TYR A 154 -1.85 -12.46 13.47
N ASN A 155 -1.80 -13.72 13.92
CA ASN A 155 -2.95 -14.62 14.08
C ASN A 155 -3.72 -14.95 12.78
N ARG A 156 -3.24 -14.52 11.60
CA ARG A 156 -3.86 -14.82 10.30
C ARG A 156 -2.89 -15.51 9.34
N ILE A 157 -1.67 -15.01 9.25
CA ILE A 157 -0.59 -15.52 8.39
C ILE A 157 0.51 -16.18 9.23
N PHE A 158 0.82 -15.60 10.39
CA PHE A 158 1.83 -16.10 11.30
C PHE A 158 1.37 -15.93 12.75
N THR A 159 1.99 -16.68 13.66
CA THR A 159 1.78 -16.59 15.11
C THR A 159 3.12 -16.77 15.82
N ASN A 160 3.20 -16.39 17.09
CA ASN A 160 4.43 -16.47 17.89
C ASN A 160 5.61 -15.79 17.15
N SER A 161 6.75 -16.46 17.08
CA SER A 161 7.99 -15.96 16.48
C SER A 161 8.19 -16.38 15.02
N ASP A 162 7.16 -16.85 14.32
CA ASP A 162 7.24 -17.30 12.92
C ASP A 162 7.33 -16.13 11.91
N TYR A 163 8.18 -15.14 12.17
CA TYR A 163 8.29 -13.91 11.38
C TYR A 163 8.73 -14.14 9.94
N ASP A 164 9.40 -15.26 9.65
CA ASP A 164 9.78 -15.65 8.28
C ASP A 164 8.57 -15.90 7.37
N LYS A 165 7.37 -16.11 7.95
CA LYS A 165 6.11 -16.26 7.20
C LYS A 165 5.46 -14.91 6.85
N LEU A 166 6.01 -13.79 7.33
CA LEU A 166 5.44 -12.47 7.09
C LEU A 166 5.41 -12.17 5.59
N LYS A 167 4.23 -11.87 5.06
CA LYS A 167 4.08 -11.46 3.67
C LYS A 167 4.54 -10.02 3.50
N LYS A 168 5.21 -9.76 2.38
CA LYS A 168 5.57 -8.42 1.95
C LYS A 168 4.33 -7.54 1.77
N VAL A 169 4.45 -6.28 2.17
CA VAL A 169 3.40 -5.26 2.06
C VAL A 169 3.84 -4.12 1.15
N TYR A 170 2.94 -3.65 0.29
CA TYR A 170 3.04 -2.40 -0.44
C TYR A 170 1.99 -1.40 0.06
N SER A 171 2.42 -0.20 0.44
CA SER A 171 1.52 0.97 0.61
C SER A 171 1.83 1.98 -0.49
N ILE A 172 0.92 2.11 -1.44
CA ILE A 172 1.04 2.92 -2.65
C ILE A 172 0.11 4.12 -2.51
N TRP A 173 0.63 5.32 -2.72
CA TRP A 173 -0.13 6.57 -2.61
C TRP A 173 -0.13 7.27 -3.95
N ILE A 174 -1.30 7.46 -4.54
CA ILE A 174 -1.47 8.11 -5.83
C ILE A 174 -1.93 9.54 -5.57
N CYS A 175 -1.02 10.48 -5.80
CA CYS A 175 -1.33 11.90 -5.63
C CYS A 175 -1.84 12.53 -6.93
N THR A 176 -3.11 12.92 -6.96
CA THR A 176 -3.77 13.46 -8.18
C THR A 176 -3.59 14.97 -8.35
N SER A 177 -3.21 15.70 -7.30
CA SER A 177 -2.83 17.12 -7.39
C SER A 177 -1.57 17.42 -6.58
N PRO A 178 -0.40 16.91 -7.02
CA PRO A 178 0.87 17.17 -6.36
C PRO A 178 1.42 18.57 -6.70
N ASP A 179 2.32 19.06 -5.85
CA ASP A 179 3.11 20.26 -6.13
C ASP A 179 3.99 20.05 -7.38
N LYS A 180 4.38 21.15 -8.05
CA LYS A 180 5.10 21.10 -9.34
C LYS A 180 6.33 20.19 -9.32
N GLU A 181 7.07 20.17 -8.20
CA GLU A 181 8.29 19.36 -8.02
C GLU A 181 8.03 17.85 -7.96
N HIS A 182 6.79 17.44 -7.65
CA HIS A 182 6.41 16.05 -7.42
C HIS A 182 5.55 15.47 -8.56
N ARG A 183 5.21 16.27 -9.58
CA ARG A 183 4.47 15.80 -10.76
C ARG A 183 5.27 14.76 -11.54
N ASN A 184 4.59 13.76 -12.09
CA ASN A 184 5.18 12.71 -12.93
C ASN A 184 6.39 12.01 -12.27
N SER A 185 6.33 11.82 -10.95
CA SER A 185 7.41 11.21 -10.17
C SER A 185 6.90 10.02 -9.36
N ILE A 186 7.79 9.05 -9.14
CA ILE A 186 7.58 7.92 -8.24
C ILE A 186 8.64 8.01 -7.14
N ILE A 187 8.20 8.14 -5.90
CA ILE A 187 9.10 8.16 -4.74
C ILE A 187 8.94 6.82 -4.01
N ARG A 188 10.05 6.08 -3.89
CA ARG A 188 10.08 4.76 -3.24
C ARG A 188 10.87 4.80 -1.95
N TYR A 189 10.30 4.16 -0.93
CA TYR A 189 10.95 3.84 0.34
C TYR A 189 10.84 2.33 0.54
N SER A 190 11.90 1.71 1.04
CA SER A 190 11.93 0.26 1.29
C SER A 190 12.72 -0.06 2.54
N LEU A 191 12.30 -1.11 3.24
CA LEU A 191 13.11 -1.81 4.21
C LEU A 191 13.68 -3.04 3.49
N SER A 192 15.00 -3.13 3.42
CA SER A 192 15.71 -4.31 2.95
C SER A 192 16.63 -4.78 4.08
N PRO A 193 16.95 -6.09 4.13
CA PRO A 193 18.12 -6.57 4.86
C PRO A 193 19.39 -5.77 4.48
#